data_AF-V8N4G8-F1
#
_entry.id   AF-V8N4G8-F1
#
_cell.length_a   1.000
_cell.length_b   1.000
_cell.length_c   1.000
_cell.angle_alpha   90.00
_cell.angle_beta   90.00
_cell.angle_gamma   90.00
#
_symmetry.space_group_name_H-M   'P 1'
#
loop_
_entity.id
_entity.type
_entity.pdbx_description
1 polymer ?
#
loop_
_entity_poly.entity_id
_entity_poly.type
_entity_poly.pdbx_seq_one_letter_code
_entity_poly.pdbx_strand_id
1 'polypeptide(L)'
;TIWTQNIVSLILYEGHRDGTENITLIDRAPWLEYNIFHIDLPSRPSPRVISSHLPYYLVPKGLRNKRAKIIYVLRNPKDVLVASYHFHKMSARIKTPKDFDTFMERFLAGK
;
A
#
# COMPACT_ATOMS: atom_id res chain seq x y z
N THR A 1 5.26 -3.52 0.67
CA THR A 1 4.82 -2.11 0.57
C THR A 1 5.27 -1.26 1.75
N ILE A 2 4.96 -1.63 3.00
CA ILE A 2 5.26 -0.80 4.19
C ILE A 2 6.76 -0.42 4.33
N TRP A 3 7.68 -1.37 4.16
CA TRP A 3 9.12 -1.06 4.18
C TRP A 3 9.52 -0.05 3.11
N THR A 4 9.03 -0.23 1.88
CA THR A 4 9.27 0.71 0.77
C THR A 4 8.72 2.10 1.09
N GLN A 5 7.53 2.20 1.67
CA GLN A 5 6.97 3.50 2.12
C GLN A 5 7.89 4.17 3.14
N ASN A 6 8.41 3.43 4.12
CA ASN A 6 9.35 3.98 5.11
C ASN A 6 10.66 4.43 4.47
N ILE A 7 11.28 3.60 3.63
CA ILE A 7 12.54 3.94 2.94
C ILE A 7 12.36 5.22 2.10
N VAL A 8 11.30 5.29 1.29
CA VAL A 8 11.00 6.47 0.47
C VAL A 8 10.73 7.68 1.36
N SER A 9 10.03 7.49 2.48
CA SER A 9 9.76 8.56 3.44
C SER A 9 11.03 9.12 4.06
N LEU A 10 11.96 8.25 4.48
CA LEU A 10 13.25 8.65 5.05
C LEU A 10 14.13 9.37 4.03
N ILE A 11 14.01 9.04 2.74
CA ILE A 11 14.73 9.73 1.66
C ILE A 11 14.16 11.13 1.43
N LEU A 12 12.83 11.29 1.40
CA LEU A 12 12.17 12.53 0.96
C LEU A 12 11.89 13.54 2.07
N TYR A 13 11.67 13.09 3.31
CA TYR A 13 11.23 13.96 4.40
C TYR A 13 12.26 13.97 5.53
N GLU A 14 12.95 15.09 5.68
CA GLU A 14 13.98 15.30 6.71
C GLU A 14 13.42 15.16 8.12
N GLY A 15 12.24 15.74 8.37
CA GLY A 15 11.59 15.68 9.67
C GLY A 15 11.20 14.26 10.11
N HIS A 16 11.05 13.33 9.15
CA HIS A 16 10.90 11.92 9.50
C HIS A 16 12.19 11.29 10.00
N ARG A 17 13.30 11.69 9.37
CA ARG A 17 14.62 11.07 9.52
C ARG A 17 15.25 11.48 10.85
N ASP A 18 15.08 12.73 11.25
CA ASP A 18 15.57 13.28 12.51
C ASP A 18 14.57 13.15 13.68
N GLY A 19 13.34 12.71 13.40
CA GLY A 19 12.29 12.51 14.41
C GLY A 19 11.61 13.80 14.87
N THR A 20 11.76 14.91 14.13
CA THR A 20 11.15 16.20 14.46
C THR A 20 9.69 16.32 14.01
N GLU A 21 9.21 15.41 13.15
CA GLU A 21 7.81 15.34 12.72
C GLU A 21 7.03 14.23 13.45
N ASN A 22 5.86 14.59 14.00
CA ASN A 22 4.89 13.62 14.51
C ASN A 22 3.81 13.27 13.46
N ILE A 23 4.25 12.79 12.29
CA ILE A 23 3.39 12.36 11.19
C ILE A 23 3.49 10.84 11.04
N THR A 24 2.36 10.16 11.01
CA THR A 24 2.33 8.71 10.83
C THR A 24 2.62 8.31 9.39
N LEU A 25 3.05 7.06 9.17
CA LEU A 25 3.34 6.58 7.82
C LEU A 25 2.10 6.60 6.91
N ILE A 26 0.91 6.31 7.45
CA ILE A 26 -0.32 6.28 6.66
C ILE A 26 -0.73 7.69 6.21
N ASP A 27 -0.45 8.70 7.02
CA ASP A 27 -0.64 10.10 6.62
C ASP A 27 0.42 10.54 5.64
N ARG A 28 1.65 10.04 5.71
CA ARG A 28 2.73 10.42 4.79
C ARG A 28 2.58 9.79 3.41
N ALA A 29 2.20 8.51 3.36
CA ALA A 29 2.07 7.71 2.14
C ALA A 29 0.66 7.09 2.01
N PRO A 30 -0.39 7.93 1.93
CA PRO A 30 -1.78 7.48 1.95
C PRO A 30 -2.12 6.52 0.81
N TRP A 31 -3.10 5.65 1.07
CA TRP A 31 -3.58 4.65 0.10
C TRP A 31 -4.64 5.26 -0.82
N LEU A 32 -4.46 5.10 -2.13
CA LEU A 32 -5.36 5.66 -3.13
C LEU A 32 -6.78 5.06 -3.05
N GLU A 33 -6.89 3.78 -2.70
CA GLU A 33 -8.15 3.03 -2.65
C GLU A 33 -8.87 3.16 -1.30
N TYR A 34 -8.10 3.47 -0.25
CA TYR A 34 -8.57 3.49 1.13
C TYR A 34 -8.25 4.86 1.72
N ASN A 35 -9.08 5.86 1.41
CA ASN A 35 -8.97 7.19 2.03
C ASN A 35 -9.60 7.19 3.44
N ILE A 36 -9.08 6.33 4.32
CA ILE A 36 -9.61 6.09 5.67
C ILE A 36 -9.59 7.38 6.51
N PHE A 37 -8.63 8.26 6.27
CA PHE A 37 -8.43 9.51 7.01
C PHE A 37 -8.92 10.76 6.25
N HIS A 38 -9.67 10.60 5.16
CA HIS A 38 -10.20 11.70 4.35
C HIS A 38 -9.13 12.75 3.94
N ILE A 39 -7.91 12.28 3.65
CA ILE A 39 -6.78 13.11 3.26
C ILE A 39 -7.07 13.73 1.90
N ASP A 40 -6.90 15.05 1.80
CA ASP A 40 -6.97 15.79 0.55
C ASP A 40 -5.67 15.67 -0.25
N LEU A 41 -5.55 14.62 -1.06
CA LEU A 41 -4.34 14.34 -1.85
C LEU A 41 -3.94 15.47 -2.84
N PRO A 42 -4.89 16.13 -3.53
CA PRO A 42 -4.59 17.27 -4.40
C PRO A 42 -3.87 18.44 -3.71
N SER A 43 -4.24 18.81 -2.49
CA SER A 43 -3.69 19.99 -1.79
C SER A 43 -2.34 19.77 -1.13
N ARG A 44 -1.86 18.53 -1.04
CA ARG A 44 -0.58 18.22 -0.41
C ARG A 44 0.62 18.81 -1.19
N PRO A 45 1.64 19.30 -0.47
CA PRO A 45 2.87 19.79 -1.10
C PRO A 45 3.61 18.67 -1.83
N SER A 46 4.35 19.04 -2.87
CA SER A 46 5.24 18.11 -3.59
C SER A 46 6.61 18.05 -2.90
N PRO A 47 7.29 16.88 -2.91
CA PRO A 47 6.88 15.62 -3.53
C PRO A 47 5.81 14.89 -2.72
N ARG A 48 4.84 14.28 -3.44
CA ARG A 48 3.77 13.46 -2.84
C ARG A 48 4.11 11.98 -2.97
N VAL A 49 4.08 11.27 -1.85
CA VAL A 49 4.12 9.80 -1.83
C VAL A 49 2.70 9.29 -1.72
N ILE A 50 2.28 8.44 -2.64
CA ILE A 50 0.97 7.81 -2.65
C ILE A 50 1.17 6.30 -2.82
N SER A 51 0.45 5.53 -2.03
CA SER A 51 0.50 4.07 -2.03
C SER A 51 -0.73 3.50 -2.73
N SER A 52 -0.57 2.35 -3.37
CA SER A 52 -1.67 1.69 -4.08
C SER A 52 -1.41 0.20 -4.23
N HIS A 53 -2.48 -0.59 -4.15
CA HIS A 53 -2.54 -1.98 -4.59
C HIS A 53 -3.35 -2.15 -5.89
N LEU A 54 -3.83 -1.06 -6.50
CA LEU A 54 -4.56 -1.12 -7.77
C LEU A 54 -3.71 -1.79 -8.85
N PRO A 55 -4.33 -2.67 -9.66
CA PRO A 55 -3.70 -3.15 -10.87
C PRO A 55 -3.55 -1.99 -11.87
N TYR A 56 -2.56 -2.11 -12.76
CA TYR A 56 -2.19 -1.07 -13.73
C TYR A 56 -3.37 -0.50 -14.54
N TYR A 57 -4.37 -1.33 -14.86
CA TYR A 57 -5.51 -0.88 -15.65
C TYR A 57 -6.50 0.01 -14.87
N LEU A 58 -6.48 -0.02 -13.53
CA LEU A 58 -7.35 0.81 -12.66
C LEU A 58 -6.69 2.12 -12.19
N VAL A 59 -5.39 2.30 -12.39
CA VAL A 59 -4.71 3.54 -11.95
C VAL A 59 -5.14 4.75 -12.81
N PRO A 60 -5.10 5.98 -12.26
CA PRO A 60 -5.47 7.20 -12.99
C PRO A 60 -4.70 7.35 -14.31
N LYS A 61 -5.39 7.72 -15.39
CA LYS A 61 -4.79 7.88 -16.74
C LYS A 61 -3.57 8.80 -16.74
N GLY A 62 -3.53 9.80 -15.84
CA GLY A 62 -2.39 10.70 -15.68
C GLY A 62 -1.06 10.01 -15.33
N LEU A 63 -1.09 8.86 -14.63
CA LEU A 63 0.11 8.06 -14.37
C LEU A 63 0.66 7.42 -15.65
N ARG A 64 -0.21 7.10 -16.61
CA ARG A 64 0.20 6.52 -17.91
C ARG A 64 1.01 7.51 -18.74
N ASN A 65 0.77 8.81 -18.55
CA ASN A 65 1.45 9.89 -19.26
C ASN A 65 2.73 10.37 -18.56
N LYS A 66 3.40 9.50 -17.78
CA LYS A 66 4.69 9.75 -17.11
C LYS A 66 4.72 10.98 -16.18
N ARG A 67 3.57 11.42 -15.65
CA ARG A 67 3.48 12.58 -14.73
C ARG A 67 3.96 12.28 -13.31
N ALA A 68 4.30 11.01 -13.01
CA ALA A 68 4.79 10.55 -11.71
C ALA A 68 5.79 9.39 -11.88
N LYS A 69 6.57 9.12 -10.84
CA LYS A 69 7.44 7.94 -10.75
C LYS A 69 6.70 6.81 -10.05
N ILE A 70 6.85 5.57 -10.52
CA ILE A 70 6.22 4.38 -9.95
C ILE A 70 7.31 3.47 -9.39
N ILE A 71 7.17 3.09 -8.11
CA ILE A 71 7.98 2.05 -7.48
C ILE A 71 7.05 0.86 -7.26
N TYR A 72 7.27 -0.22 -8.02
CA TYR A 72 6.48 -1.43 -7.93
C TYR A 72 7.20 -2.47 -7.07
N VAL A 73 6.49 -3.06 -6.10
CA VAL A 73 7.06 -4.06 -5.18
C VAL A 73 6.52 -5.43 -5.53
N LEU A 74 7.39 -6.30 -6.06
CA LEU A 74 7.10 -7.71 -6.32
C LEU A 74 7.61 -8.58 -5.16
N ARG A 75 6.90 -9.66 -4.88
CA ARG A 75 7.31 -10.73 -3.96
C ARG A 75 6.91 -12.07 -4.57
N ASN A 76 7.62 -13.14 -4.21
CA ASN A 76 7.23 -14.50 -4.58
C ASN A 76 5.75 -14.74 -4.19
N PRO A 77 4.88 -15.16 -5.13
CA PRO A 77 3.45 -15.33 -4.86
C PRO A 77 3.15 -16.35 -3.77
N LYS A 78 4.00 -17.36 -3.56
CA LYS A 78 3.86 -18.33 -2.46
C LYS A 78 4.00 -17.65 -1.10
N ASP A 79 4.93 -16.71 -0.98
CA ASP A 79 5.09 -15.93 0.25
C ASP A 79 3.98 -14.90 0.43
N VAL A 80 3.48 -14.33 -0.68
CA VAL A 80 2.33 -13.41 -0.65
C VAL A 80 1.09 -14.14 -0.15
N LEU A 81 0.85 -15.37 -0.61
CA LEU A 81 -0.26 -16.22 -0.15
C LEU A 81 -0.22 -16.40 1.38
N VAL A 82 0.92 -16.86 1.92
CA VAL A 82 1.08 -17.09 3.37
C VAL A 82 0.91 -15.78 4.16
N ALA A 83 1.56 -14.70 3.73
CA ALA A 83 1.42 -13.40 4.39
C ALA A 83 -0.01 -12.86 4.34
N SER A 84 -0.71 -13.04 3.21
CA SER A 84 -2.10 -12.62 3.04
C SER A 84 -3.02 -13.39 3.97
N TYR A 85 -2.84 -14.72 4.10
CA TYR A 85 -3.62 -15.55 5.02
C TYR A 85 -3.52 -15.06 6.47
N HIS A 86 -2.31 -14.81 6.96
CA HIS A 86 -2.11 -14.29 8.32
C HIS A 86 -2.64 -12.87 8.49
N PHE A 87 -2.46 -11.99 7.50
CA PHE A 87 -3.02 -10.64 7.52
C PHE A 87 -4.56 -10.67 7.60
N HIS A 88 -5.19 -11.53 6.82
CA HIS A 88 -6.63 -11.73 6.81
C HIS A 88 -7.15 -12.19 8.17
N LYS A 89 -6.48 -13.16 8.81
CA LYS A 89 -6.83 -13.62 10.17
C LYS A 89 -6.68 -12.54 11.25
N MET A 90 -5.73 -11.62 11.09
CA MET A 90 -5.53 -10.50 12.02
C MET A 90 -6.56 -9.38 11.80
N SER A 91 -7.12 -9.27 10.60
CA SER A 91 -8.06 -8.21 10.24
C SER A 91 -9.49 -8.56 10.67
N ALA A 92 -10.05 -7.81 11.61
CA ALA A 92 -11.44 -7.96 12.04
C ALA A 92 -12.49 -7.69 10.93
N ARG A 93 -12.07 -7.08 9.81
CA ARG A 93 -12.96 -6.66 8.72
C ARG A 93 -13.04 -7.66 7.57
N ILE A 94 -12.18 -8.68 7.54
CA ILE A 94 -12.09 -9.60 6.39
C ILE A 94 -12.54 -11.00 6.81
N LYS A 95 -13.56 -11.53 6.13
CA LYS A 95 -14.01 -12.90 6.32
C LYS A 95 -12.96 -13.86 5.75
N THR A 96 -12.24 -14.53 6.65
CA THR A 96 -11.17 -15.46 6.28
C THR A 96 -11.66 -16.90 6.49
N PRO A 97 -11.50 -17.80 5.51
CA PRO A 97 -11.62 -19.24 5.74
C PRO A 97 -10.79 -19.68 6.95
N LYS A 98 -11.28 -20.68 7.69
CA LYS A 98 -10.59 -21.17 8.88
C LYS A 98 -9.33 -21.98 8.53
N ASP A 99 -9.38 -22.72 7.43
CA ASP A 99 -8.31 -23.55 6.91
C ASP A 99 -7.51 -22.85 5.81
N PHE A 100 -6.24 -23.23 5.67
CA PHE A 100 -5.31 -22.64 4.71
C PHE A 100 -5.59 -23.09 3.28
N ASP A 101 -6.02 -24.34 3.07
CA ASP A 101 -6.22 -24.90 1.73
C ASP A 101 -7.36 -24.17 0.99
N THR A 102 -8.50 -23.94 1.64
CA THR A 102 -9.59 -23.13 1.09
C THR A 102 -9.14 -21.69 0.80
N PHE A 103 -8.29 -21.11 1.65
CA PHE A 103 -7.72 -19.78 1.39
C PHE A 103 -6.81 -19.79 0.15
N MET A 104 -5.96 -20.82 0.01
CA MET A 104 -5.10 -21.00 -1.15
C MET A 104 -5.89 -21.15 -2.45
N GLU A 105 -6.93 -21.98 -2.47
CA GLU A 105 -7.81 -22.13 -3.63
C GLU A 105 -8.45 -20.80 -4.05
N ARG A 106 -8.95 -20.02 -3.08
CA ARG A 106 -9.51 -18.68 -3.34
C ARG A 106 -8.48 -17.70 -3.88
N PHE A 107 -7.30 -17.67 -3.26
CA PHE A 107 -6.19 -16.83 -3.70
C PHE A 107 -5.77 -17.14 -5.14
N LEU A 108 -5.66 -18.42 -5.50
CA LEU A 108 -5.35 -18.85 -6.87
C LEU A 108 -6.46 -18.52 -7.86
N ALA A 109 -7.73 -18.53 -7.42
CA ALA A 109 -8.88 -18.11 -8.22
C ALA A 109 -9.06 -16.58 -8.30
N GLY A 110 -8.24 -15.79 -7.58
CA GLY A 110 -8.37 -14.34 -7.50
C GLY A 110 -9.65 -13.87 -6.79
N LYS A 111 -10.14 -14.63 -5.80
CA LYS A 111 -11.38 -14.38 -5.05
C LYS A 111 -11.15 -14.02 -3.59
#